data_AF-A0A5A7U4I0-F1
#
_entry.id   AF-A0A5A7U4I0-F1
#
_cell.length_a   1.000
_cell.length_b   1.000
_cell.length_c   1.000
_cell.angle_alpha   90.00
_cell.angle_beta   90.00
_cell.angle_gamma   90.00
#
_symmetry.space_group_name_H-M   'P 1'
#
loop_
_entity.id
_entity.type
_entity.pdbx_description
1 polymer ?
#
loop_
_entity_poly.entity_id
_entity_poly.type
_entity_poly.pdbx_seq_one_letter_code
_entity_poly.pdbx_strand_id
1 'polypeptide(L)' 'MDNSGKITWAKHNEIQTVNIKSVGADFEVTDGERLPLAVKEMGTCDLYPQPPVIF' A
#
# COMPACT_ATOMS: atom_id res chain seq x y z
N MET A 1 3.00 7.19 -9.23
CA MET A 1 3.75 6.24 -8.39
C MET A 1 5.21 6.61 -8.55
N ASP A 2 5.95 6.76 -7.45
CA ASP A 2 7.39 6.97 -7.52
C ASP A 2 8.08 5.69 -8.04
N ASN A 3 9.29 5.84 -8.60
CA ASN A 3 10.02 4.72 -9.20
C ASN A 3 10.46 3.65 -8.17
N SER A 4 10.13 3.81 -6.88
CA SER A 4 10.45 2.84 -5.83
C SER A 4 9.56 1.59 -5.88
N GLY A 5 8.38 1.66 -6.51
CA GLY A 5 7.38 0.57 -6.47
C GLY A 5 6.76 0.37 -5.08
N LYS A 6 6.90 1.36 -4.20
CA LYS A 6 6.27 1.34 -2.88
C LYS A 6 4.79 1.69 -3.02
N ILE A 7 3.94 0.90 -2.38
CA ILE A 7 2.53 1.20 -2.18
C ILE A 7 2.32 1.33 -0.68
N THR A 8 1.61 2.38 -0.27
CA THR A 8 1.27 2.65 1.14
C THR A 8 -0.21 2.94 1.25
N TRP A 9 -0.88 2.32 2.20
CA TRP A 9 -2.29 2.51 2.48
C TRP A 9 -2.55 2.51 3.99
N ALA A 10 -3.72 3.01 4.39
CA ALA A 10 -4.20 2.88 5.75
C ALA A 10 -5.22 1.74 5.83
N LYS A 11 -5.12 0.92 6.88
CA LYS A 11 -6.12 -0.07 7.26
C LYS A 11 -6.55 0.23 8.69
N HIS A 12 -7.75 0.78 8.85
CA HIS A 12 -8.18 1.38 10.12
C HIS A 12 -7.21 2.49 10.56
N ASN A 13 -6.54 2.31 11.70
CA ASN A 13 -5.59 3.25 12.27
C ASN A 13 -4.13 2.84 12.00
N GLU A 14 -3.86 1.87 11.14
CA GLU A 14 -2.51 1.41 10.84
C GLU A 14 -2.09 1.79 9.43
N ILE A 15 -0.87 2.32 9.31
CA ILE A 15 -0.22 2.53 8.02
C ILE A 15 0.55 1.28 7.64
N GLN A 16 0.20 0.75 6.47
CA GLN A 16 0.79 -0.44 5.90
C GLN A 16 1.45 -0.10 4.57
N THR A 17 2.56 -0.77 4.28
CA THR A 17 3.29 -0.59 3.03
C THR A 17 3.79 -1.90 2.47
N VAL A 18 3.85 -1.99 1.15
CA VAL A 18 4.46 -3.08 0.40
C VAL A 18 5.39 -2.50 -0.64
N ASN A 19 6.36 -3.29 -1.07
CA ASN A 19 7.15 -3.01 -2.26
C ASN A 19 6.77 -4.02 -3.34
N ILE A 20 6.16 -3.56 -4.43
CA ILE A 20 5.75 -4.48 -5.51
C ILE A 20 6.94 -5.10 -6.23
N LYS A 21 8.10 -4.44 -6.20
CA LYS A 21 9.35 -4.93 -6.79
C LYS A 21 10.05 -5.99 -5.93
N SER A 22 9.56 -6.25 -4.71
CA SER A 22 10.10 -7.32 -3.88
C SER A 22 9.56 -8.70 -4.27
N VAL A 23 8.55 -8.78 -5.14
CA VAL A 23 8.17 -10.05 -5.77
C VAL A 23 9.34 -10.46 -6.66
N GLY A 24 10.00 -11.56 -6.29
CA GLY A 24 11.21 -12.03 -6.97
C GLY A 24 10.96 -12.32 -8.46
N ALA A 25 12.02 -12.24 -9.26
CA ALA A 25 11.96 -12.53 -10.69
C ALA A 25 11.53 -13.96 -11.02
N ASP A 26 11.61 -14.87 -10.04
CA ASP A 26 11.24 -16.28 -10.17
C ASP A 26 9.74 -16.54 -9.98
N PHE A 27 8.95 -15.49 -9.70
CA PHE A 27 7.49 -15.61 -9.60
C PHE A 27 6.88 -15.26 -10.96
N GLU A 28 6.54 -16.29 -11.74
CA GLU A 28 5.72 -16.12 -12.95
C GLU A 28 4.34 -15.60 -12.54
N VAL A 29 4.09 -14.33 -12.82
CA VAL A 29 2.82 -13.65 -12.53
C VAL A 29 1.98 -13.70 -13.80
N THR A 30 0.83 -14.37 -13.74
CA THR A 30 -0.18 -14.22 -14.79
C THR A 30 -0.99 -12.96 -14.53
N ASP A 31 -1.36 -12.24 -15.59
CA ASP A 31 -2.24 -11.07 -15.45
C ASP A 31 -3.57 -11.49 -14.80
N GLY A 32 -4.02 -10.69 -13.83
CA GLY A 32 -5.20 -10.98 -13.00
C GLY A 32 -4.96 -11.85 -11.76
N GLU A 33 -3.76 -12.41 -11.56
CA GLU A 33 -3.42 -13.15 -10.33
C GLU A 33 -3.02 -12.24 -9.17
N ARG A 34 -3.29 -12.68 -7.94
CA ARG A 34 -2.91 -11.93 -6.74
C ARG A 34 -1.43 -12.13 -6.43
N LEU A 35 -0.71 -11.01 -6.30
CA LEU A 35 0.68 -11.02 -5.90
C LEU A 35 0.86 -11.30 -4.40
N PRO A 36 1.76 -12.22 -4.00
CA PRO A 36 2.12 -12.42 -2.60
C PRO A 36 3.05 -11.29 -2.13
N LEU A 37 2.47 -10.20 -1.63
CA LEU A 37 3.22 -9.05 -1.11
C LEU A 37 3.37 -9.11 0.41
N ALA A 38 4.59 -8.92 0.89
CA ALA A 38 4.85 -8.81 2.33
C ALA A 38 4.43 -7.42 2.84
N VAL A 39 3.38 -7.40 3.65
CA VAL A 39 2.88 -6.18 4.28
C VAL A 39 3.79 -5.80 5.45
N LYS A 40 4.27 -4.56 5.46
CA LYS A 40 5.03 -3.97 6.56
C LYS A 40 4.19 -2.89 7.23
N GLU A 41 4.08 -2.96 8.56
CA GLU A 41 3.48 -1.92 9.38
C GLU A 41 4.49 -0.79 9.65
N MET A 42 4.02 0.45 9.51
CA MET A 42 4.81 1.66 9.72
C MET A 42 4.42 2.40 11.00
N GLY A 43 3.38 1.93 11.69
CA GLY A 43 2.82 2.56 12.88
C GLY A 43 1.38 3.03 12.66
N THR A 44 0.87 3.77 13.64
CA THR A 44 -0.52 4.23 13.64
C THR A 44 -0.70 5.59 12.95
N CYS A 45 -1.90 5.87 12.49
CA CYS A 45 -2.31 7.16 11.97
C CYS A 45 -3.63 7.62 12.60
N ASP A 46 -3.79 8.94 12.72
CA ASP A 46 -5.03 9.57 13.19
C ASP A 46 -5.86 10.03 11.99
N LEU A 47 -7.16 9.72 12.01
CA LEU A 47 -8.11 10.16 11.01
C LEU A 47 -8.89 11.38 11.54
N TYR A 48 -8.79 12.51 10.84
CA TYR A 48 -9.53 13.73 11.17
C TYR A 48 -10.67 13.96 10.16
N PRO A 49 -11.85 14.40 10.61
CA PRO A 49 -12.96 14.72 9.70
C PRO A 49 -12.57 15.88 8.79
N GLN A 50 -12.85 15.73 7.50
CA GLN A 50 -12.64 16.80 6.53
C GLN A 50 -13.74 17.85 6.71
N PRO A 51 -13.40 19.16 6.83
CA PRO A 51 -14.43 20.19 6.91
C PRO A 51 -15.25 20.22 5.61
N PRO A 52 -16.52 20.66 5.67
CA PRO A 52 -17.36 20.79 4.48
C PRO A 52 -16.66 21.68 3.44
N VAL A 53 -16.53 21.18 2.21
CA VAL A 53 -16.10 22.00 1.08
C VAL A 53 -17.27 22.90 0.70
N ILE A 54 -17.19 24.18 1.07
CA ILE A 54 -18.15 25.19 0.63
C ILE A 54 -17.69 25.63 -0.76
N PHE A 55 -18.47 25.26 -1.78
CA PHE A 55 -18.24 25.69 -3.16
C PHE A 55 -18.63 27.15 -3.37
#